data_AF-A0A6H1ZNV6-F1
#
_entry.id   AF-A0A6H1ZNV6-F1
#
_cell.length_a   1.000
_cell.length_b   1.000
_cell.length_c   1.000
_cell.angle_alpha   90.00
_cell.angle_beta   90.00
_cell.angle_gamma   90.00
#
_symmetry.space_group_name_H-M   'P 1'
#
loop_
_entity.id
_entity.type
_entity.pdbx_description
1 polymer ?
#
loop_
_entity_poly.entity_id
_entity_poly.type
_entity_poly.pdbx_seq_one_letter_code
_entity_poly.pdbx_strand_id
1 'polypeptide(L)' 'MAVPKTEPLFKLPEDMKKRMETANVDMDKAQKAIDTMKSLGMDVKEMQEKLDWAKQVRETLLKEFT' A
#
# COMPACT_ATOMS: atom_id res chain seq x y z
N MET A 1 -20.82 26.66 -1.61
CA MET A 1 -19.40 27.06 -1.66
C MET A 1 -18.63 25.86 -2.16
N ALA A 2 -18.04 25.93 -3.36
CA ALA A 2 -17.26 24.84 -3.92
C ALA A 2 -15.87 24.86 -3.28
N VAL A 3 -15.52 23.80 -2.55
CA VAL A 3 -14.15 23.62 -2.04
C VAL A 3 -13.25 23.47 -3.27
N PRO A 4 -12.26 24.35 -3.49
CA PRO A 4 -11.39 24.22 -4.65
C PRO A 4 -10.67 22.88 -4.52
N LYS A 5 -10.78 22.04 -5.55
CA LYS A 5 -9.97 20.82 -5.66
C LYS A 5 -8.52 21.27 -5.60
N THR A 6 -7.85 21.00 -4.49
CA THR A 6 -6.42 21.24 -4.33
C THR A 6 -5.72 20.38 -5.37
N GLU A 7 -5.29 21.00 -6.46
CA GLU A 7 -4.37 20.36 -7.39
C GLU A 7 -3.13 19.93 -6.59
N PRO A 8 -2.67 18.67 -6.73
CA PRO A 8 -1.52 18.21 -5.97
C PRO A 8 -0.32 19.10 -6.29
N LEU A 9 0.14 19.85 -5.28
CA LEU A 9 1.25 20.80 -5.40
C LEU A 9 2.55 20.12 -5.86
N PHE A 10 2.64 18.80 -5.65
CA PHE A 10 3.71 17.93 -6.15
C PHE A 10 3.11 16.69 -6.78
N LYS A 11 3.42 16.44 -8.06
CA LYS A 11 3.21 15.12 -8.66
C LYS A 11 4.22 14.14 -8.08
N LEU A 12 3.81 12.91 -7.80
CA LEU A 12 4.73 11.83 -7.43
C LEU A 12 5.88 11.75 -8.47
N PRO A 13 7.15 11.90 -8.04
CA PRO A 13 8.30 11.68 -8.92
C PRO A 13 8.23 10.28 -9.54
N GLU A 14 8.71 10.13 -10.77
CA GLU A 14 8.68 8.83 -11.48
C GLU A 14 9.35 7.71 -10.67
N ASP A 15 10.43 8.02 -9.96
CA ASP A 15 11.11 7.07 -9.07
C ASP A 15 10.22 6.60 -7.92
N MET A 16 9.40 7.51 -7.36
CA MET A 16 8.45 7.13 -6.31
C MET A 16 7.29 6.31 -6.88
N LYS A 17 6.81 6.61 -8.10
CA LYS A 17 5.79 5.78 -8.77
C LYS A 17 6.29 4.34 -8.95
N LYS A 18 7.50 4.17 -9.49
CA LYS A 18 8.12 2.84 -9.65
C LYS A 18 8.29 2.10 -8.33
N ARG A 19 8.69 2.82 -7.27
CA ARG A 19 8.77 2.24 -5.91
C ARG A 19 7.40 1.82 -5.38
N MET A 20 6.34 2.59 -5.63
CA MET A 20 4.98 2.24 -5.23
C MET A 20 4.40 1.06 -6.02
N GLU A 21 4.79 0.89 -7.29
CA GLU A 21 4.46 -0.31 -8.06
C GLU A 21 5.20 -1.53 -7.54
N THR A 22 6.49 -1.39 -7.24
CA THR A 22 7.30 -2.48 -6.66
C THR A 22 6.76 -2.89 -5.29
N ALA A 23 6.44 -1.91 -4.44
CA ALA A 23 5.81 -2.15 -3.15
C ALA A 23 4.48 -2.91 -3.28
N ASN A 24 3.68 -2.65 -4.33
CA ASN A 24 2.46 -3.41 -4.59
C ASN A 24 2.75 -4.89 -4.84
N VAL A 25 3.72 -5.17 -5.70
CA VAL A 25 4.13 -6.55 -6.03
C VAL A 25 4.64 -7.27 -4.78
N ASP A 26 5.41 -6.58 -3.92
CA ASP A 26 5.95 -7.18 -2.70
C ASP A 26 4.87 -7.39 -1.63
N MET A 27 3.88 -6.48 -1.53
CA MET A 27 2.71 -6.67 -0.67
C MET A 27 1.84 -7.85 -1.12
N ASP A 28 1.69 -8.07 -2.43
CA ASP A 28 0.97 -9.24 -2.96
C ASP A 28 1.70 -10.56 -2.63
N LYS A 29 3.03 -10.56 -2.71
CA LYS A 29 3.84 -11.72 -2.28
C LYS A 29 3.70 -11.94 -0.77
N ALA A 30 3.76 -10.88 0.02
CA ALA A 30 3.59 -10.95 1.48
C ALA A 30 2.22 -11.50 1.85
N GLN A 31 1.15 -11.10 1.14
CA GLN A 31 -0.19 -11.66 1.37
C GLN A 31 -0.21 -13.18 1.13
N LYS A 32 0.35 -13.65 0.01
CA LYS A 32 0.42 -15.10 -0.29
C LYS A 32 1.22 -15.88 0.75
N ALA A 33 2.32 -15.29 1.25
CA ALA A 33 3.11 -15.89 2.32
C ALA A 33 2.31 -15.97 3.62
N ILE A 34 1.60 -14.89 3.99
CA ILE A 34 0.71 -14.86 5.15
C ILE A 34 -0.40 -15.89 5.03
N ASP A 35 -1.03 -16.02 3.86
CA ASP A 35 -2.08 -17.01 3.62
C ASP A 35 -1.53 -18.44 3.77
N THR A 36 -0.31 -18.69 3.28
CA THR A 36 0.38 -19.97 3.46
C THR A 36 0.65 -20.24 4.94
N MET A 37 1.22 -19.27 5.67
CA MET A 37 1.47 -19.41 7.12
C MET A 37 0.18 -19.66 7.91
N LYS A 38 -0.91 -18.97 7.54
CA LYS A 38 -2.24 -19.19 8.12
C LYS A 38 -2.75 -20.61 7.86
N SER A 39 -2.55 -21.14 6.65
CA SER A 39 -2.92 -22.51 6.30
C SER A 39 -2.13 -23.57 7.08
N LEU A 40 -0.92 -23.23 7.50
CA LEU A 40 -0.07 -24.06 8.37
C LEU A 40 -0.43 -23.92 9.87
N GLY A 41 -1.45 -23.14 10.20
CA GLY A 41 -1.91 -22.93 11.58
C GLY A 41 -1.05 -21.95 12.38
N MET A 42 -0.21 -21.15 11.72
CA MET A 42 0.57 -20.10 12.38
C MET A 42 -0.31 -18.90 12.73
N ASP A 43 -0.04 -18.24 13.86
CA ASP A 43 -0.62 -16.94 14.13
C ASP A 43 0.03 -15.89 13.22
N VAL A 44 -0.80 -15.29 12.37
CA VAL A 44 -0.39 -14.28 11.39
C VAL A 44 -1.01 -12.92 11.65
N LYS A 45 -1.70 -12.73 12.78
CA LYS A 45 -2.49 -11.53 13.05
C LYS A 45 -1.67 -10.24 12.91
N GLU A 46 -0.52 -10.18 13.57
CA GLU A 46 0.35 -9.00 13.53
C GLU A 46 0.91 -8.73 12.11
N MET A 47 1.23 -9.80 11.36
CA MET A 47 1.73 -9.67 9.99
C MET A 47 0.64 -9.17 9.05
N GLN A 48 -0.60 -9.63 9.23
CA GLN A 48 -1.75 -9.15 8.46
C GLN A 48 -2.04 -7.68 8.76
N GLU A 49 -2.06 -7.27 10.04
CA GLU A 49 -2.26 -5.87 10.43
C GLU A 49 -1.19 -4.93 9.83
N LYS A 50 0.08 -5.35 9.84
CA LYS A 50 1.19 -4.59 9.23
C LYS A 50 1.03 -4.49 7.71
N LEU A 51 0.61 -5.57 7.06
CA LEU A 51 0.39 -5.58 5.62
C LEU A 51 -0.80 -4.69 5.22
N ASP A 52 -1.87 -4.71 6.00
CA ASP A 52 -3.05 -3.88 5.75
C ASP A 52 -2.75 -2.39 5.95
N TRP A 53 -1.97 -2.05 6.98
CA TRP A 53 -1.45 -0.69 7.15
C TRP A 53 -0.61 -0.24 5.96
N ALA A 54 0.30 -1.08 5.46
CA ALA A 54 1.13 -0.75 4.31
C ALA A 54 0.31 -0.49 3.03
N LYS A 55 -0.73 -1.31 2.79
CA LYS A 55 -1.68 -1.10 1.68
C LYS A 55 -2.40 0.25 1.81
N GLN A 56 -2.90 0.56 3.00
CA GLN A 56 -3.62 1.81 3.26
C GLN A 56 -2.71 3.04 3.07
N VAL A 57 -1.46 2.98 3.52
CA VAL A 57 -0.48 4.07 3.30
C VAL A 57 -0.24 4.28 1.81
N ARG A 58 -0.02 3.21 1.04
CA ARG A 58 0.16 3.31 -0.41
C ARG A 58 -1.05 3.93 -1.09
N GLU A 59 -2.26 3.48 -0.74
CA GLU A 59 -3.49 4.05 -1.31
C GLU A 59 -3.64 5.54 -1.00
N THR A 60 -3.30 5.95 0.23
CA THR A 60 -3.33 7.36 0.64
C THR A 60 -2.31 8.18 -0.16
N LEU A 61 -1.07 7.69 -0.29
CA LEU A 61 -0.04 8.37 -1.08
C LEU A 61 -0.40 8.42 -2.57
N LEU A 62 -1.07 7.42 -3.11
CA LEU A 62 -1.52 7.49 -4.50
C LEU A 62 -2.67 8.48 -4.66
N LYS A 63 -3.64 8.53 -3.74
CA LYS A 63 -4.76 9.48 -3.79
C LYS A 63 -4.33 10.94 -3.65
N GLU A 64 -3.38 11.22 -2.77
CA GLU A 64 -2.95 12.59 -2.47
C GLU A 64 -1.99 13.16 -3.54
N PHE A 65 -1.31 12.29 -4.31
CA PHE A 65 -0.23 12.71 -5.22
C PHE A 65 -0.40 12.25 -6.68
N THR A 66 -1.55 11.67 -7.04
CA THR A 66 -1.94 11.29 -8.42
C THR A 66 -3.17 12.04 -8.86
#